data_AF-F3M8R7-F1
#
_entry.id   AF-F3M8R7-F1
#
_cell.length_a   1.000
_cell.length_b   1.000
_cell.length_c   1.000
_cell.angle_alpha   90.00
_cell.angle_beta   90.00
_cell.angle_gamma   90.00
#
_symmetry.space_group_name_H-M   'P 1'
#
loop_
_entity.id
_entity.type
_entity.pdbx_description
1 polymer ?
#
loop_
_entity_poly.entity_id
_entity_poly.type
_entity_poly.pdbx_seq_one_letter_code
_entity_poly.pdbx_strand_id
1 'polypeptide(L)'
;MKNRKFLITFGHNLDHSNMDDLVSDRLSRHKGRIQKDYFDPVLRKGAAFILNYQIIDTNADRVSQRYYLDDYHITEAQLQGFLYSLNKLKGTHVLCNPRKQGHHWTVIDEIEYSCYAYQTLDGRDLRFIEYQNDTRADAVMKKGIPRIPEHQHYLAFPTDCSQEEKDRRLTDWICGIIEAAGNDL
;
A
#
# COMPACT_ATOMS: atom_id res chain seq x y z
N MET A 1 18.15 -9.49 -0.78
CA MET A 1 16.67 -9.54 -0.78
C MET A 1 16.04 -10.89 -1.21
N LYS A 2 16.73 -12.05 -1.23
CA LYS A 2 16.07 -13.33 -1.58
C LYS A 2 15.08 -13.85 -0.50
N ASN A 3 15.19 -13.35 0.73
CA ASN A 3 14.46 -13.87 1.88
C ASN A 3 13.40 -12.89 2.41
N ARG A 4 12.81 -12.05 1.54
CA ARG A 4 11.78 -11.08 1.93
C ARG A 4 10.46 -11.39 1.23
N LYS A 5 9.37 -11.28 1.98
CA LYS A 5 8.01 -11.18 1.46
C LYS A 5 7.45 -9.82 1.87
N PHE A 6 6.67 -9.22 1.00
CA PHE A 6 6.00 -7.97 1.29
C PHE A 6 4.51 -8.17 1.12
N LEU A 7 3.75 -7.83 2.16
CA LEU A 7 2.30 -7.93 2.20
C LEU A 7 1.75 -6.52 2.32
N ILE A 8 0.80 -6.19 1.46
CA ILE A 8 0.00 -4.98 1.62
C ILE A 8 -1.44 -5.36 1.95
N THR A 9 -2.07 -4.56 2.81
CA THR A 9 -3.52 -4.53 3.01
C THR A 9 -4.03 -3.18 2.58
N PHE A 10 -5.03 -3.13 1.71
CA PHE A 10 -5.58 -1.85 1.26
C PHE A 10 -7.09 -1.87 1.10
N GLY A 11 -7.71 -0.71 1.17
CA GLY A 11 -9.15 -0.50 1.02
C GLY A 11 -9.61 0.76 1.72
N HIS A 12 -10.91 1.05 1.66
CA HIS A 12 -11.48 2.25 2.28
C HIS A 12 -12.05 1.94 3.67
N ASN A 13 -11.75 2.77 4.66
CA ASN A 13 -12.26 2.60 6.03
C ASN A 13 -11.92 1.24 6.64
N LEU A 14 -10.63 0.91 6.66
CA LEU A 14 -10.14 -0.34 7.22
C LEU A 14 -10.34 -0.38 8.75
N ASP A 15 -10.41 -1.58 9.30
CA ASP A 15 -10.49 -1.77 10.75
C ASP A 15 -9.08 -1.85 11.35
N HIS A 16 -8.46 -0.67 11.51
CA HIS A 16 -7.09 -0.57 12.02
C HIS A 16 -6.98 -1.21 13.41
N SER A 17 -7.96 -1.07 14.30
CA SER A 17 -7.86 -1.66 15.65
C SER A 17 -7.69 -3.18 15.60
N ASN A 18 -8.57 -3.87 14.85
CA ASN A 18 -8.47 -5.32 14.73
C ASN A 18 -7.24 -5.79 13.95
N MET A 19 -6.77 -4.99 12.98
CA MET A 19 -5.51 -5.28 12.28
C MET A 19 -4.30 -5.13 13.21
N ASP A 20 -4.27 -4.09 14.04
CA ASP A 20 -3.23 -3.82 15.03
C ASP A 20 -3.18 -4.97 16.05
N ASP A 21 -4.34 -5.38 16.57
CA ASP A 21 -4.46 -6.49 17.50
C ASP A 21 -3.97 -7.80 16.88
N LEU A 22 -4.31 -8.04 15.61
CA LEU A 22 -3.86 -9.23 14.89
C LEU A 22 -2.35 -9.25 14.67
N VAL A 23 -1.75 -8.11 14.27
CA VAL A 23 -0.29 -7.96 14.12
C VAL A 23 0.39 -8.18 15.47
N SER A 24 -0.15 -7.58 16.53
CA SER A 24 0.35 -7.74 17.89
C SER A 24 0.31 -9.20 18.36
N ASP A 25 -0.82 -9.89 18.17
CA ASP A 25 -0.99 -11.29 18.58
C ASP A 25 -0.09 -12.25 17.76
N ARG A 26 -0.01 -12.07 16.44
CA ARG A 26 0.57 -13.06 15.54
C ARG A 26 2.00 -12.79 15.10
N LEU A 27 2.43 -11.52 15.07
CA LEU A 27 3.72 -11.13 14.46
C LEU A 27 4.70 -10.49 15.45
N SER A 28 4.23 -9.83 16.52
CA SER A 28 5.10 -9.07 17.44
C SER A 28 6.26 -9.86 18.02
N ARG A 29 6.04 -11.14 18.39
CA ARG A 29 7.06 -12.06 18.93
C ARG A 29 8.17 -12.38 17.92
N HIS A 30 7.90 -12.14 16.63
CA HIS A 30 8.81 -12.41 15.52
C HIS A 30 9.47 -11.14 14.99
N LYS A 31 9.20 -9.98 15.60
CA LYS A 31 9.74 -8.68 15.18
C LYS A 31 11.27 -8.65 15.26
N GLY A 32 11.88 -8.29 14.13
CA GLY A 32 13.29 -8.07 13.85
C GLY A 32 13.84 -6.82 14.52
N ARG A 33 15.08 -6.44 14.18
CA ARG A 33 15.62 -5.14 14.61
C ARG A 33 15.41 -4.14 13.48
N ILE A 34 14.76 -3.02 13.78
CA ILE A 34 14.46 -1.94 12.82
C ILE A 34 15.73 -1.57 12.04
N GLN A 35 15.63 -1.48 10.71
CA GLN A 35 16.66 -1.09 9.74
C GLN A 35 17.93 -1.95 9.65
N LYS A 36 18.29 -2.75 10.67
CA LYS A 36 19.49 -3.60 10.61
C LYS A 36 19.35 -4.70 9.56
N ASP A 37 18.17 -5.29 9.47
CA ASP A 37 17.91 -6.38 8.53
C ASP A 37 17.59 -5.85 7.11
N TYR A 38 17.41 -4.53 6.91
CA TYR A 38 17.10 -3.95 5.59
C TYR A 38 18.32 -4.02 4.65
N PHE A 39 19.48 -3.62 5.15
CA PHE A 39 20.74 -3.60 4.39
C PHE A 39 21.45 -4.96 4.40
N ASP A 40 21.36 -5.71 5.51
CA ASP A 40 21.94 -7.05 5.64
C ASP A 40 20.96 -8.01 6.34
N PRO A 41 20.02 -8.62 5.59
CA PRO A 41 18.98 -9.47 6.16
C PRO A 41 19.56 -10.80 6.67
N VAL A 42 19.85 -10.86 7.97
CA VAL A 42 20.21 -12.11 8.65
C VAL A 42 18.96 -12.73 9.26
N LEU A 43 18.49 -13.85 8.69
CA LEU A 43 17.33 -14.56 9.21
C LEU A 43 17.58 -15.08 10.62
N ARG A 44 16.63 -14.85 11.53
CA ARG A 44 16.63 -15.49 12.85
C ARG A 44 16.47 -17.00 12.70
N LYS A 45 17.08 -17.75 13.62
CA LYS A 45 17.00 -19.22 13.66
C LYS A 45 15.54 -19.67 13.62
N GLY A 46 15.23 -20.56 12.67
CA GLY A 46 13.88 -21.10 12.47
C GLY A 46 12.96 -20.26 11.58
N ALA A 47 13.36 -19.05 11.17
CA ALA A 47 12.60 -18.27 10.19
C ALA A 47 12.90 -18.74 8.75
N ALA A 48 11.89 -18.69 7.89
CA ALA A 48 12.03 -18.96 6.47
C ALA A 48 12.28 -17.67 5.68
N PHE A 49 11.69 -16.55 6.12
CA PHE A 49 11.81 -15.24 5.47
C PHE A 49 11.49 -14.10 6.44
N ILE A 50 11.75 -12.88 6.01
CA ILE A 50 11.32 -11.63 6.65
C ILE A 50 10.05 -11.16 5.93
N LEU A 51 8.97 -11.00 6.68
CA LEU A 51 7.73 -10.38 6.21
C LEU A 51 7.77 -8.88 6.54
N ASN A 52 7.56 -8.06 5.52
CA ASN A 52 7.13 -6.68 5.69
C ASN A 52 5.62 -6.60 5.49
N TYR A 53 4.95 -5.83 6.33
CA TYR A 53 3.51 -5.65 6.28
C TYR A 53 3.16 -4.17 6.26
N GLN A 54 2.41 -3.72 5.26
CA GLN A 54 1.94 -2.35 5.14
C GLN A 54 0.42 -2.30 5.01
N ILE A 55 -0.19 -1.28 5.61
CA ILE A 55 -1.62 -0.98 5.50
C ILE A 55 -1.77 0.35 4.75
N ILE A 56 -2.66 0.38 3.76
CA ILE A 56 -2.98 1.55 2.94
C ILE A 56 -4.48 1.77 3.02
N ASP A 57 -4.91 2.68 3.89
CA ASP A 57 -6.31 3.10 3.93
C ASP A 57 -6.51 4.21 2.89
N THR A 58 -7.44 4.01 1.96
CA THR A 58 -7.76 5.03 0.96
C THR A 58 -8.64 6.15 1.51
N ASN A 59 -9.15 6.02 2.74
CA ASN A 59 -9.74 7.14 3.45
C ASN A 59 -8.62 8.10 3.92
N ALA A 60 -8.57 9.29 3.34
CA ALA A 60 -7.59 10.32 3.63
C ALA A 60 -7.57 10.77 5.11
N ASP A 61 -8.69 10.66 5.82
CA ASP A 61 -8.80 11.02 7.25
C ASP A 61 -8.26 9.91 8.18
N ARG A 62 -8.00 8.73 7.63
CA ARG A 62 -7.56 7.53 8.38
C ARG A 62 -6.21 7.01 7.89
N VAL A 63 -5.48 7.80 7.11
CA VAL A 63 -4.14 7.45 6.65
C VAL A 63 -3.25 7.22 7.87
N SER A 64 -2.84 5.97 8.04
CA SER A 64 -1.95 5.54 9.13
C SER A 64 -0.55 5.30 8.57
N GLN A 65 0.44 6.02 9.10
CA GLN A 65 1.86 5.76 8.80
C GLN A 65 2.46 4.65 9.68
N ARG A 66 1.66 4.01 10.56
CA ARG A 66 2.18 3.16 11.65
C ARG A 66 2.90 1.89 11.19
N TYR A 67 2.60 1.37 9.99
CA TYR A 67 3.09 0.06 9.54
C TYR A 67 4.25 0.12 8.56
N TYR A 68 4.85 1.30 8.38
CA TYR A 68 6.03 1.41 7.56
C TYR A 68 7.22 0.77 8.32
N LEU A 69 7.74 -0.34 7.77
CA LEU A 69 9.10 -0.87 8.00
C LEU A 69 9.34 -1.84 9.18
N ASP A 70 8.31 -2.45 9.75
CA ASP A 70 8.56 -3.57 10.65
C ASP A 70 8.97 -4.84 9.87
N ASP A 71 10.07 -5.44 10.32
CA ASP A 71 10.60 -6.70 9.81
C ASP A 71 10.14 -7.84 10.71
N TYR A 72 9.41 -8.84 10.19
CA TYR A 72 8.95 -10.00 10.95
C TYR A 72 9.61 -11.28 10.45
N HIS A 73 10.41 -11.94 11.28
CA HIS A 73 11.13 -13.16 10.93
C HIS A 73 10.24 -14.39 11.16
N ILE A 74 9.59 -14.87 10.10
CA ILE A 74 8.52 -15.89 10.22
C ILE A 74 8.73 -17.09 9.29
N THR A 75 7.99 -18.15 9.57
CA THR A 75 7.85 -19.36 8.77
C THR A 75 6.67 -19.24 7.80
N GLU A 76 6.58 -20.17 6.84
CA GLU A 76 5.42 -20.25 5.95
C GLU A 76 4.12 -20.52 6.73
N ALA A 77 4.14 -21.43 7.70
CA ALA A 77 2.96 -21.75 8.51
C ALA A 77 2.44 -20.54 9.29
N GLN A 78 3.34 -19.71 9.83
CA GLN A 78 2.98 -18.46 10.50
C GLN A 78 2.36 -17.44 9.54
N LEU A 79 2.91 -17.30 8.33
CA LEU A 79 2.31 -16.45 7.30
C LEU A 79 0.90 -16.93 6.93
N GLN A 80 0.71 -18.23 6.69
CA GLN A 80 -0.60 -18.77 6.33
C GLN A 80 -1.62 -18.57 7.45
N GLY A 81 -1.23 -18.78 8.72
CA GLY A 81 -2.09 -18.52 9.87
C GLY A 81 -2.45 -17.03 10.03
N PHE A 82 -1.49 -16.14 9.76
CA PHE A 82 -1.74 -14.70 9.74
C PHE A 82 -2.70 -14.31 8.61
N LEU A 83 -2.45 -14.75 7.37
CA LEU A 83 -3.31 -14.48 6.21
C LEU A 83 -4.72 -15.03 6.41
N TYR A 84 -4.86 -16.23 6.98
CA TYR A 84 -6.17 -16.83 7.28
C TYR A 84 -7.01 -15.94 8.22
N SER A 85 -6.38 -15.34 9.23
CA SER A 85 -7.05 -14.44 10.17
C SER A 85 -7.30 -13.07 9.55
N LEU A 86 -6.32 -12.57 8.81
CA LEU A 86 -6.38 -11.27 8.13
C LEU A 86 -7.50 -11.23 7.08
N ASN A 87 -7.69 -12.31 6.30
CA ASN A 87 -8.75 -12.44 5.30
C ASN A 87 -10.18 -12.41 5.87
N LYS A 88 -10.36 -12.42 7.19
CA LYS A 88 -11.66 -12.23 7.85
C LYS A 88 -11.95 -10.75 8.11
N LEU A 89 -10.94 -9.88 8.01
CA LEU A 89 -11.06 -8.45 8.19
C LEU A 89 -11.39 -7.78 6.85
N LYS A 90 -11.94 -6.56 6.92
CA LYS A 90 -12.22 -5.76 5.72
C LYS A 90 -10.91 -5.39 5.02
N GLY A 91 -10.89 -5.48 3.69
CA GLY A 91 -9.80 -5.00 2.85
C GLY A 91 -9.38 -6.02 1.81
N THR A 92 -8.42 -5.62 0.98
CA THR A 92 -7.74 -6.50 0.04
C THR A 92 -6.33 -6.76 0.55
N HIS A 93 -5.95 -8.02 0.67
CA HIS A 93 -4.66 -8.45 1.20
C HIS A 93 -3.86 -9.15 0.10
N VAL A 94 -2.71 -8.59 -0.29
CA VAL A 94 -1.94 -9.13 -1.42
C VAL A 94 -0.46 -9.12 -1.14
N LEU A 95 0.20 -10.22 -1.52
CA LEU A 95 1.64 -10.30 -1.54
C LEU A 95 2.18 -9.55 -2.77
N CYS A 96 3.16 -8.70 -2.50
CA CYS A 96 3.85 -7.88 -3.47
C CYS A 96 5.31 -8.31 -3.61
N ASN A 97 5.89 -7.95 -4.76
CA ASN A 97 7.31 -8.11 -5.00
C ASN A 97 8.07 -7.05 -4.15
N PRO A 98 8.88 -7.47 -3.16
CA PRO A 98 9.55 -6.52 -2.28
C PRO A 98 10.57 -5.62 -3.00
N ARG A 99 10.98 -5.99 -4.22
CA ARG A 99 11.93 -5.23 -5.06
C ARG A 99 11.26 -4.21 -5.99
N LYS A 100 9.94 -4.23 -6.09
CA LYS A 100 9.17 -3.39 -7.00
C LYS A 100 8.14 -2.61 -6.19
N GLN A 101 8.68 -1.70 -5.40
CA GLN A 101 7.97 -0.70 -4.63
C GLN A 101 8.64 0.65 -4.88
N GLY A 102 7.88 1.74 -4.89
CA GLY A 102 8.43 3.07 -5.11
C GLY A 102 7.35 4.14 -5.11
N HIS A 103 7.73 5.30 -5.65
CA HIS A 103 6.87 6.45 -5.79
C HIS A 103 6.79 6.83 -7.27
N HIS A 104 5.61 7.23 -7.71
CA HIS A 104 5.39 7.85 -9.01
C HIS A 104 4.70 9.18 -8.78
N TRP A 105 4.90 10.12 -9.70
CA TRP A 105 4.22 11.40 -9.66
C TRP A 105 3.83 11.83 -11.07
N THR A 106 2.83 12.70 -11.14
CA THR A 106 2.50 13.47 -12.34
C THR A 106 2.30 14.92 -11.95
N VAL A 107 2.52 15.83 -12.89
CA VAL A 107 2.33 17.27 -12.67
C VAL A 107 1.17 17.73 -13.53
N ILE A 108 0.15 18.30 -12.91
CA ILE A 108 -1.04 18.87 -13.55
C ILE A 108 -1.20 20.29 -13.01
N ASP A 109 -1.23 21.28 -13.90
CA ASP A 109 -1.33 22.71 -13.55
C ASP A 109 -0.34 23.15 -12.45
N GLU A 110 0.94 22.76 -12.61
CA GLU A 110 2.04 23.06 -11.66
C GLU A 110 1.85 22.46 -10.25
N ILE A 111 0.93 21.52 -10.08
CA ILE A 111 0.72 20.76 -8.85
C ILE A 111 1.24 19.33 -9.06
N GLU A 112 2.13 18.88 -8.18
CA GLU A 112 2.62 17.50 -8.18
C GLU A 112 1.65 16.60 -7.41
N TYR A 113 1.18 15.55 -8.07
CA TYR A 113 0.35 14.51 -7.48
C TYR A 113 1.17 13.23 -7.37
N SER A 114 1.51 12.83 -6.15
CA SER A 114 2.34 11.66 -5.87
C SER A 114 1.51 10.43 -5.55
N CYS A 115 2.06 9.26 -5.85
CA CYS A 115 1.45 7.96 -5.61
C CYS A 115 2.48 6.94 -5.13
N TYR A 116 2.10 6.14 -4.13
CA TYR A 116 2.80 4.89 -3.86
C TYR A 116 2.57 3.91 -5.00
N ALA A 117 3.61 3.16 -5.36
CA ALA A 117 3.60 2.18 -6.43
C ALA A 117 4.06 0.83 -5.92
N TYR A 118 3.27 -0.22 -6.19
CA TYR A 118 3.59 -1.59 -5.81
C TYR A 118 3.31 -2.54 -6.95
N GLN A 119 4.15 -3.56 -7.11
CA GLN A 119 3.85 -4.69 -7.99
C GLN A 119 3.45 -5.91 -7.16
N THR A 120 2.28 -6.49 -7.42
CA THR A 120 1.83 -7.76 -6.85
C THR A 120 2.69 -8.92 -7.36
N LEU A 121 2.67 -10.08 -6.68
CA LEU A 121 3.40 -11.26 -7.15
C LEU A 121 2.89 -11.81 -8.50
N ASP A 122 1.62 -11.58 -8.84
CA ASP A 122 1.06 -11.91 -10.16
C ASP A 122 1.39 -10.86 -11.25
N GLY A 123 2.12 -9.79 -10.90
CA GLY A 123 2.68 -8.81 -11.82
C GLY A 123 1.81 -7.60 -12.12
N ARG A 124 0.63 -7.48 -11.50
CA ARG A 124 -0.19 -6.27 -11.57
C ARG A 124 0.51 -5.11 -10.85
N ASP A 125 0.40 -3.93 -11.42
CA ASP A 125 0.89 -2.71 -10.77
C ASP A 125 -0.27 -1.98 -10.10
N LEU A 126 -0.07 -1.57 -8.86
CA LEU A 126 -1.03 -0.83 -8.05
C LEU A 126 -0.49 0.58 -7.78
N ARG A 127 -1.37 1.57 -7.76
CA ARG A 127 -1.09 2.94 -7.34
C ARG A 127 -2.08 3.41 -6.30
N PHE A 128 -1.57 4.08 -5.29
CA PHE A 128 -2.36 4.68 -4.21
C PHE A 128 -1.90 6.13 -4.04
N ILE A 129 -2.83 7.06 -3.82
CA ILE A 129 -2.47 8.45 -3.55
C ILE A 129 -1.54 8.50 -2.33
N GLU A 130 -0.43 9.21 -2.50
CA GLU A 130 0.47 9.56 -1.41
C GLU A 130 0.15 10.99 -0.96
N TYR A 131 -0.09 11.15 0.34
CA TYR A 131 -0.36 12.45 0.96
C TYR A 131 0.91 13.00 1.61
N GLN A 132 0.90 14.30 1.94
CA GLN A 132 1.98 15.04 2.63
C GLN A 132 3.17 15.45 1.76
N ASN A 133 3.06 15.39 0.42
CA ASN A 133 4.08 15.90 -0.50
C ASN A 133 3.80 17.34 -0.98
N ASP A 134 2.60 17.61 -1.49
CA ASP A 134 2.12 18.95 -1.85
C ASP A 134 0.76 19.21 -1.18
N THR A 135 0.69 20.23 -0.33
CA THR A 135 -0.54 20.58 0.42
C THR A 135 -1.73 20.94 -0.48
N ARG A 136 -1.48 21.46 -1.70
CA ARG A 136 -2.52 21.78 -2.68
C ARG A 136 -3.10 20.50 -3.26
N ALA A 137 -2.24 19.55 -3.64
CA ALA A 137 -2.64 18.24 -4.12
C ALA A 137 -3.45 17.50 -3.04
N ASP A 138 -2.95 17.48 -1.80
CA ASP A 138 -3.62 16.87 -0.65
C ASP A 138 -5.05 17.40 -0.45
N ALA A 139 -5.23 18.72 -0.54
CA ALA A 139 -6.54 19.35 -0.37
C ALA A 139 -7.52 18.90 -1.47
N VAL A 140 -7.08 18.87 -2.72
CA VAL A 140 -7.91 18.42 -3.85
C VAL A 140 -8.22 16.93 -3.74
N MET A 141 -7.24 16.09 -3.44
CA MET A 141 -7.42 14.64 -3.30
C MET A 141 -8.35 14.30 -2.13
N LYS A 142 -8.20 14.97 -0.98
CA LYS A 142 -9.11 14.82 0.18
C LYS A 142 -10.55 15.19 -0.15
N LYS A 143 -10.77 16.19 -1.00
CA LYS A 143 -12.11 16.59 -1.46
C LYS A 143 -12.68 15.62 -2.50
N GLY A 144 -11.86 15.17 -3.44
CA GLY A 144 -12.28 14.38 -4.61
C GLY A 144 -12.45 12.88 -4.35
N ILE A 145 -11.53 12.24 -3.62
CA ILE A 145 -11.57 10.78 -3.39
C ILE A 145 -12.89 10.30 -2.76
N PRO A 146 -13.46 10.97 -1.74
CA PRO A 146 -14.75 10.56 -1.19
C PRO A 146 -15.93 10.64 -2.17
N ARG A 147 -15.77 11.36 -3.29
CA ARG A 147 -16.83 11.62 -4.29
C ARG A 147 -16.78 10.67 -5.49
N ILE A 148 -15.71 9.87 -5.62
CA ILE A 148 -15.64 8.82 -6.64
C ILE A 148 -15.98 7.45 -6.03
N PRO A 149 -16.43 6.47 -6.82
CA PRO A 149 -16.67 5.12 -6.35
C PRO A 149 -15.44 4.47 -5.68
N GLU A 150 -15.66 3.66 -4.64
CA GLU A 150 -14.58 3.02 -3.85
C GLU A 150 -13.59 2.21 -4.69
N HIS A 151 -14.07 1.52 -5.73
CA HIS A 151 -13.20 0.75 -6.65
C HIS A 151 -12.24 1.62 -7.48
N GLN A 152 -12.44 2.95 -7.48
CA GLN A 152 -11.58 3.94 -8.13
C GLN A 152 -10.69 4.67 -7.12
N HIS A 153 -10.70 4.32 -5.82
CA HIS A 153 -9.83 4.94 -4.82
C HIS A 153 -8.35 4.55 -4.96
N TYR A 154 -8.06 3.57 -5.80
CA TYR A 154 -6.72 3.17 -6.20
C TYR A 154 -6.73 2.79 -7.67
N LEU A 155 -5.57 2.84 -8.31
CA LEU A 155 -5.43 2.46 -9.72
C LEU A 155 -4.72 1.13 -9.84
N ALA A 156 -5.27 0.22 -10.65
CA ALA A 156 -4.65 -1.05 -10.98
C ALA A 156 -4.38 -1.14 -12.49
N PHE A 157 -3.18 -1.60 -12.82
CA PHE A 157 -2.76 -1.85 -14.19
C PHE A 157 -2.66 -3.36 -14.47
N PRO A 158 -3.09 -3.80 -15.66
CA PRO A 158 -2.73 -5.10 -16.20
C PRO A 158 -1.21 -5.32 -16.24
N THR A 159 -0.80 -6.58 -16.21
CA THR A 159 0.61 -7.02 -16.21
C THR A 159 1.40 -6.60 -17.43
N ASP A 160 0.73 -6.42 -18.56
CA ASP A 160 1.26 -6.14 -19.90
C ASP A 160 1.09 -4.66 -20.32
N CYS A 161 0.63 -3.81 -19.39
CA CYS A 161 0.46 -2.38 -19.65
C CYS A 161 1.81 -1.70 -19.89
N SER A 162 1.95 -0.99 -21.03
CA SER A 162 3.14 -0.21 -21.35
C SER A 162 3.32 0.96 -20.37
N GLN A 163 4.54 1.51 -20.28
CA GLN A 163 4.80 2.65 -19.41
C GLN A 163 4.00 3.90 -19.84
N GLU A 164 3.93 4.16 -21.14
CA GLU A 164 3.15 5.27 -21.70
C GLU A 164 1.66 5.15 -21.34
N GLU A 165 1.08 3.95 -21.44
CA GLU A 165 -0.32 3.74 -21.08
C GLU A 165 -0.53 3.86 -19.56
N LYS A 166 0.46 3.48 -18.73
CA LYS A 166 0.41 3.70 -17.28
C LYS A 166 0.39 5.18 -16.96
N ASP A 167 1.23 5.98 -17.60
CA ASP A 167 1.33 7.42 -17.37
C ASP A 167 0.05 8.14 -17.81
N ARG A 168 -0.49 7.75 -18.97
CA ARG A 168 -1.78 8.25 -19.48
C ARG A 168 -2.91 7.95 -18.50
N ARG A 169 -3.09 6.68 -18.11
CA ARG A 169 -4.15 6.27 -17.18
C ARG A 169 -3.98 6.86 -15.77
N LEU A 170 -2.75 7.07 -15.31
CA LEU A 170 -2.47 7.77 -14.06
C LEU A 170 -2.97 9.21 -14.12
N THR A 171 -2.67 9.90 -15.22
CA THR A 171 -3.10 11.28 -15.46
C THR A 171 -4.62 11.35 -15.55
N ASP A 172 -5.26 10.49 -16.34
CA ASP A 172 -6.73 10.44 -16.47
C ASP A 172 -7.41 10.20 -15.12
N TRP A 173 -6.88 9.28 -14.32
CA TRP A 173 -7.41 8.96 -13.00
C TRP A 173 -7.33 10.17 -12.05
N ILE A 174 -6.20 10.87 -12.03
CA ILE A 174 -6.02 12.07 -11.19
C ILE A 174 -6.93 13.20 -11.67
N CYS A 175 -7.04 13.43 -12.98
CA CYS A 175 -7.99 14.39 -13.55
C CYS A 175 -9.43 14.08 -13.13
N GLY A 176 -9.86 12.80 -13.17
CA GLY A 176 -11.19 12.40 -12.72
C GLY A 176 -11.44 12.68 -11.23
N ILE A 177 -10.42 12.54 -10.37
CA ILE A 177 -10.52 12.92 -8.95
C ILE A 177 -10.64 14.45 -8.81
N ILE A 178 -9.87 15.22 -9.58
CA ILE A 178 -9.91 16.70 -9.58
C ILE A 178 -11.29 17.18 -10.02
N GLU A 179 -11.86 16.61 -11.09
CA GLU A 179 -13.21 16.94 -11.57
C GLU A 179 -14.28 16.65 -10.50
N ALA A 180 -14.19 15.50 -9.82
CA ALA A 180 -15.09 15.17 -8.72
C ALA A 180 -14.96 16.17 -7.55
N ALA A 181 -13.76 16.69 -7.28
CA ALA A 181 -13.53 17.74 -6.29
C ALA A 181 -14.12 19.11 -6.70
N GLY A 182 -14.20 19.40 -8.00
CA GLY A 182 -14.74 20.65 -8.55
C GLY A 182 -16.27 20.71 -8.62
N ASN A 183 -16.95 19.55 -8.69
CA ASN A 183 -18.40 19.46 -8.68
C ASN A 183 -18.96 19.75 -7.27
N ASP A 184 -19.12 21.03 -6.94
CA ASP A 184 -19.96 21.49 -5.84
C ASP A 184 -21.39 21.65 -6.37
N LEU A 185 -22.20 20.61 -6.22
CA LEU A 185 -23.67 20.64 -6.39
C LEU A 185 -24.34 20.81 -5.02
#